data_AF-A0A8C6E0G2-F1
#
_entry.id   AF-A0A8C6E0G2-F1
#
_cell.length_a   1.000
_cell.length_b   1.000
_cell.length_c   1.000
_cell.angle_alpha   90.00
_cell.angle_beta   90.00
_cell.angle_gamma   90.00
#
_symmetry.space_group_name_H-M   'P 1'
#
loop_
_entity.id
_entity.type
_entity.pdbx_description
1 polymer ?
#
loop_
_entity_poly.entity_id
_entity_poly.type
_entity_poly.pdbx_seq_one_letter_code
_entity_poly.pdbx_strand_id
1 'polypeptide(L)'
;MATFSRQEFFQQLLQGCLLPTAQQGLDQIWLLLAICLACRLLWRLGLPSYLKHASTVAGGFFSLYHFFQLHMVWVVLLSLLCYLVLFLCRHSSHRGVFLSVTILIYLLMGWLRAYESAVSFHFSNYFVGFLSEATATLAGAGFTEEKDHLEWDLTVSKPLNVELPRSMVEVVTSWNLPMSYWLNNYVFKNALHLGTFSAVLVTYAASALLHGFSFHLAAVLLSLAFITYVEHVLRKRLARILSACVLSKRCPPDCSHQHRLGLGVRALNLFFGALAIFHLAYLGSLFDVDVDDTTEEQGYGMAYTVHKWSELSWASHWVTFGCWIFYRLIG
;
A
#
# COMPACT_ATOMS: atom_id res chain seq x y z
N MET A 1 16.78 0.33 -32.21
CA MET A 1 16.55 1.40 -31.22
C MET A 1 17.05 2.70 -31.83
N ALA A 2 16.16 3.65 -32.12
CA ALA A 2 16.56 4.93 -32.68
C ALA A 2 17.32 5.74 -31.61
N THR A 3 18.56 6.11 -31.89
CA THR A 3 19.36 7.01 -31.05
C THR A 3 18.85 8.43 -31.24
N PHE A 4 18.11 8.95 -30.26
CA PHE A 4 17.70 10.36 -30.26
C PHE A 4 18.93 11.28 -30.34
N SER A 5 18.85 12.32 -31.17
CA SER A 5 19.85 13.38 -31.14
C SER A 5 19.76 14.14 -29.81
N ARG A 6 20.87 14.73 -29.34
CA ARG A 6 20.87 15.49 -28.07
C ARG A 6 19.82 16.60 -28.05
N GLN A 7 19.56 17.26 -29.18
CA GLN A 7 18.55 18.32 -29.28
C GLN A 7 17.12 17.78 -29.11
N GLU A 8 16.78 16.66 -29.77
CA GLU A 8 15.46 16.03 -29.64
C GLU A 8 15.21 15.53 -28.22
N PHE A 9 16.23 14.99 -27.56
CA PHE A 9 16.15 14.57 -26.16
C PHE A 9 15.84 15.75 -25.23
N PHE A 10 16.52 16.89 -25.38
CA PHE A 10 16.25 18.07 -24.56
C PHE A 10 14.89 18.71 -24.85
N GLN A 11 14.43 18.70 -26.11
CA GLN A 11 13.09 19.16 -26.46
C GLN A 11 12.00 18.27 -25.84
N GLN A 12 12.16 16.96 -25.88
CA GLN A 12 11.23 16.03 -25.24
C GLN A 12 11.26 16.13 -23.71
N LEU A 13 12.42 16.34 -23.10
CA LEU A 13 12.52 16.56 -21.65
C LEU A 13 11.81 17.86 -21.24
N LEU A 14 11.98 18.93 -22.03
CA LEU A 14 11.36 20.22 -21.78
C LEU A 14 9.83 20.13 -21.89
N GLN A 15 9.31 19.55 -22.97
CA GLN A 15 7.87 19.48 -23.24
C GLN A 15 7.17 18.37 -22.44
N GLY A 16 7.84 17.24 -22.21
CA GLY A 16 7.26 16.07 -21.56
C GLY A 16 7.36 16.07 -20.04
N CYS A 17 8.35 16.73 -19.45
CA CYS A 17 8.53 16.77 -18.00
C CYS A 17 8.59 18.20 -17.46
N LEU A 18 9.48 19.03 -17.99
CA LEU A 18 9.83 20.31 -17.35
C LEU A 18 8.69 21.34 -17.38
N LEU A 19 8.06 21.53 -18.54
CA LEU A 19 6.95 22.46 -18.72
C LEU A 19 5.68 22.02 -17.95
N PRO A 20 5.20 20.77 -18.04
CA PRO A 20 4.05 20.33 -17.27
C PRO A 20 4.32 20.32 -15.76
N THR A 21 5.53 19.94 -15.31
CA THR A 21 5.89 20.05 -13.89
C THR A 21 5.95 21.51 -13.42
N ALA A 22 6.45 22.44 -14.25
CA ALA A 22 6.45 23.86 -13.93
C ALA A 22 5.04 24.46 -13.87
N GLN A 23 4.15 24.07 -14.80
CA GLN A 23 2.74 24.47 -14.78
C GLN A 23 2.02 23.90 -13.56
N GLN A 24 2.17 22.61 -13.27
CA GLN A 24 1.61 22.00 -12.06
C GLN A 24 2.15 22.66 -10.78
N GLY A 25 3.45 22.98 -10.74
CA GLY A 25 4.05 23.70 -9.62
C GLY A 25 3.48 25.10 -9.46
N LEU A 26 3.28 25.84 -10.56
CA LEU A 26 2.65 27.15 -10.55
C LEU A 26 1.19 27.09 -10.10
N ASP A 27 0.40 26.16 -10.64
CA ASP A 27 -1.01 25.96 -10.32
C ASP A 27 -1.22 25.64 -8.83
N GLN A 28 -0.26 24.95 -8.21
CA GLN A 28 -0.29 24.69 -6.77
C GLN A 28 0.18 25.88 -5.94
N ILE A 29 1.24 26.59 -6.35
CA ILE A 29 1.91 27.58 -5.48
C ILE A 29 1.29 28.99 -5.57
N TRP A 30 0.68 29.37 -6.69
CA TRP A 30 0.24 30.77 -6.92
C TRP A 30 -0.78 31.25 -5.89
N LEU A 31 -1.70 30.38 -5.47
CA LEU A 31 -2.73 30.74 -4.48
C LEU A 31 -2.09 31.01 -3.12
N LEU A 32 -1.08 30.23 -2.73
CA LEU A 32 -0.34 30.43 -1.48
C LEU A 32 0.37 31.79 -1.49
N LEU A 33 1.01 32.14 -2.61
CA LEU A 33 1.66 33.44 -2.80
C LEU A 33 0.66 34.59 -2.71
N ALA A 34 -0.52 34.44 -3.31
CA ALA A 34 -1.59 35.43 -3.26
C ALA A 34 -2.10 35.65 -1.81
N ILE A 35 -2.33 34.57 -1.07
CA ILE A 35 -2.75 34.63 0.34
C ILE A 35 -1.65 35.27 1.20
N CYS A 36 -0.38 34.90 1.01
CA CYS A 36 0.74 35.52 1.70
C CYS A 36 0.87 37.02 1.41
N LEU A 37 0.68 37.43 0.15
CA LEU A 37 0.71 38.84 -0.24
C LEU A 37 -0.44 39.61 0.42
N ALA A 38 -1.66 39.07 0.37
CA ALA A 38 -2.83 39.66 1.02
C ALA A 38 -2.61 39.83 2.54
N CYS A 39 -2.11 38.80 3.23
CA CYS A 39 -1.75 38.87 4.65
C CYS A 39 -0.69 39.95 4.95
N ARG A 40 0.34 40.08 4.10
CA ARG A 40 1.38 41.12 4.27
C ARG A 40 0.83 42.53 4.06
N LEU A 41 -0.07 42.72 3.09
CA LEU A 41 -0.73 44.01 2.85
C LEU A 41 -1.66 44.37 4.03
N LEU A 42 -2.44 43.42 4.52
CA LEU A 42 -3.30 43.59 5.70
C LEU A 42 -2.49 43.94 6.96
N TRP A 43 -1.28 43.41 7.12
CA TRP A 43 -0.43 43.73 8.27
C TRP A 43 0.13 45.16 8.24
N ARG A 44 0.29 45.73 7.03
CA ARG A 44 0.70 47.13 6.82
C ARG A 44 -0.43 48.12 7.09
N LEU A 45 -1.69 47.68 7.09
CA LEU A 45 -2.83 48.53 7.43
C LEU A 45 -2.93 48.73 8.96
N GLY A 46 -3.41 49.90 9.37
CA GLY A 46 -3.62 50.29 10.78
C GLY A 46 -4.78 49.58 11.48
N LEU A 47 -5.06 48.32 11.12
CA LEU A 47 -6.16 47.54 11.70
C LEU A 47 -5.85 47.10 13.14
N PRO A 48 -6.88 46.94 13.99
CA PRO A 48 -6.72 46.41 15.33
C PRO A 48 -6.23 44.95 15.34
N SER A 49 -5.49 44.59 16.39
CA SER A 49 -4.76 43.30 16.47
C SER A 49 -5.65 42.07 16.31
N TYR A 50 -6.87 42.08 16.88
CA TYR A 50 -7.79 40.95 16.78
C TYR A 50 -8.23 40.66 15.34
N LEU A 51 -8.46 41.69 14.50
CA LEU A 51 -8.81 41.51 13.09
C LEU A 51 -7.64 40.92 12.31
N LYS A 52 -6.43 41.35 12.63
CA LYS A 52 -5.22 40.83 11.98
C LYS A 52 -5.02 39.35 12.32
N HIS A 53 -5.17 38.97 13.59
CA HIS A 53 -5.10 37.57 14.02
C HIS A 53 -6.23 36.73 13.39
N ALA A 54 -7.47 37.20 13.42
CA ALA A 54 -8.61 36.50 12.81
C ALA A 54 -8.40 36.29 11.29
N SER A 55 -7.90 37.30 10.58
CA SER A 55 -7.58 37.20 9.16
C SER A 55 -6.46 36.18 8.89
N THR A 56 -5.40 36.15 9.71
CA THR A 56 -4.34 35.14 9.56
C THR A 56 -4.82 33.72 9.84
N VAL A 57 -5.71 33.54 10.82
CA VAL A 57 -6.32 32.24 11.13
C VAL A 57 -7.21 31.78 9.98
N ALA A 58 -8.12 32.65 9.51
CA ALA A 58 -9.01 32.34 8.38
C ALA A 58 -8.23 32.02 7.10
N GLY A 59 -7.17 32.79 6.79
CA GLY A 59 -6.29 32.54 5.65
C GLY A 59 -5.53 31.22 5.78
N GLY A 60 -5.11 30.85 6.99
CA GLY A 60 -4.49 29.55 7.27
C GLY A 60 -5.45 28.37 7.06
N PHE A 61 -6.67 28.45 7.60
CA PHE A 61 -7.70 27.44 7.39
C PHE A 61 -8.12 27.31 5.93
N PHE A 62 -8.27 28.42 5.20
CA PHE A 62 -8.57 28.42 3.78
C PHE A 62 -7.45 27.76 2.96
N SER A 63 -6.18 28.05 3.29
CA SER A 63 -5.02 27.41 2.65
C SER A 63 -5.00 25.90 2.91
N LEU A 64 -5.27 25.47 4.15
CA LEU A 64 -5.38 24.07 4.52
C LEU A 64 -6.52 23.37 3.77
N TYR A 65 -7.71 23.99 3.69
CA TYR A 65 -8.84 23.45 2.95
C TYR A 65 -8.54 23.29 1.46
N HIS A 66 -7.90 24.27 0.85
CA HIS A 66 -7.61 24.22 -0.59
C HIS A 66 -6.67 23.06 -0.96
N PHE A 67 -5.64 22.80 -0.14
CA PHE A 67 -4.66 21.75 -0.39
C PHE A 67 -5.10 20.36 0.08
N PHE A 68 -5.73 20.29 1.27
CA PHE A 68 -6.02 19.04 1.94
C PHE A 68 -7.50 18.66 1.91
N GLN A 69 -8.39 19.52 1.39
CA GLN A 69 -9.83 19.27 1.31
C GLN A 69 -10.39 18.79 2.66
N LEU A 70 -11.06 17.64 2.71
CA LEU A 70 -11.60 17.04 3.94
C LEU A 70 -10.49 16.57 4.91
N HIS A 71 -9.26 16.33 4.44
CA HIS A 71 -8.15 15.94 5.31
C HIS A 71 -7.68 17.04 6.26
N MET A 72 -8.08 18.29 6.01
CA MET A 72 -7.83 19.38 6.97
C MET A 72 -8.44 19.06 8.34
N VAL A 73 -9.55 18.31 8.40
CA VAL A 73 -10.20 17.93 9.66
C VAL A 73 -9.24 17.10 10.52
N TRP A 74 -8.52 16.16 9.92
CA TRP A 74 -7.55 15.34 10.65
C TRP A 74 -6.37 16.19 11.15
N VAL A 75 -5.83 17.08 10.29
CA VAL A 75 -4.74 17.98 10.70
C VAL A 75 -5.15 18.91 11.85
N VAL A 76 -6.36 19.44 11.80
CA VAL A 76 -6.92 20.32 12.83
C VAL A 76 -7.20 19.55 14.12
N LEU A 77 -7.79 18.35 14.04
CA LEU A 77 -8.02 17.49 15.19
C LEU A 77 -6.71 17.10 15.88
N LEU A 78 -5.68 16.73 15.11
CA LEU A 78 -4.35 16.46 15.66
C LEU A 78 -3.77 17.68 16.37
N SER A 79 -3.91 18.86 15.77
CA SER A 79 -3.42 20.12 16.34
C SER A 79 -4.12 20.47 17.66
N LEU A 80 -5.45 20.31 17.71
CA LEU A 80 -6.26 20.53 18.91
C LEU A 80 -5.91 19.51 20.01
N LEU A 81 -5.74 18.24 19.64
CA LEU A 81 -5.33 17.18 20.56
C LEU A 81 -3.94 17.44 21.14
N CYS A 82 -2.98 17.85 20.29
CA CYS A 82 -1.64 18.24 20.72
C CYS A 82 -1.67 19.42 21.69
N TYR A 83 -2.47 20.46 21.39
CA TYR A 83 -2.65 21.59 22.29
C TYR A 83 -3.27 21.17 23.63
N LEU A 84 -4.30 20.31 23.61
CA LEU A 84 -4.92 19.77 24.81
C LEU A 84 -3.92 19.01 25.68
N VAL A 85 -3.09 18.15 25.10
CA VAL A 85 -2.04 17.42 25.83
C VAL A 85 -1.01 18.37 26.41
N LEU A 86 -0.56 19.38 25.66
CA LEU A 86 0.37 20.39 26.17
C LEU A 86 -0.25 21.24 27.29
N PHE A 87 -1.55 21.51 27.22
CA PHE A 87 -2.29 22.25 28.24
C PHE A 87 -2.44 21.42 29.53
N LEU A 88 -2.89 20.16 29.42
CA LEU A 88 -3.06 19.25 30.56
C LEU A 88 -1.72 18.89 31.21
N CYS A 89 -0.66 18.71 30.43
CA CYS A 89 0.67 18.37 30.91
C CYS A 89 1.60 19.58 31.10
N ARG A 90 1.06 20.81 31.18
CA ARG A 90 1.86 22.06 31.21
C ARG A 90 2.95 22.08 32.30
N HIS A 91 2.67 21.45 33.44
CA HIS A 91 3.58 21.39 34.60
C HIS A 91 4.33 20.06 34.75
N SER A 92 4.15 19.11 33.83
CA SER A 92 4.83 17.81 33.86
C SER A 92 6.16 17.84 33.10
N SER A 93 7.19 17.22 33.68
CA SER A 93 8.50 17.05 33.05
C SER A 93 8.44 16.16 31.79
N HIS A 94 7.47 15.24 31.73
CA HIS A 94 7.32 14.26 30.64
C HIS A 94 6.40 14.72 29.49
N ARG A 95 6.02 16.00 29.44
CA ARG A 95 5.08 16.55 28.43
C ARG A 95 5.44 16.19 26.98
N GLY A 96 6.73 16.14 26.65
CA GLY A 96 7.21 15.77 25.31
C GLY A 96 6.96 14.31 24.96
N VAL A 97 7.10 13.40 25.94
CA VAL A 97 6.82 11.97 25.75
C VAL A 97 5.32 11.76 25.53
N PHE A 98 4.48 12.38 26.35
CA PHE A 98 3.03 12.32 26.17
C PHE A 98 2.60 12.85 24.80
N LEU A 99 3.14 14.01 24.39
CA LEU A 99 2.86 14.57 23.08
C LEU A 99 3.27 13.61 21.95
N SER A 100 4.48 13.05 22.02
CA SER A 100 4.98 12.10 21.01
C SER A 100 4.13 10.82 20.95
N VAL A 101 3.71 10.28 22.10
CA VAL A 101 2.85 9.10 22.17
C VAL A 101 1.47 9.40 21.59
N THR A 102 0.89 10.57 21.89
CA THR A 102 -0.41 10.98 21.33
C THR A 102 -0.35 11.14 19.82
N ILE A 103 0.68 11.79 19.28
CA ILE A 103 0.88 11.91 17.83
C ILE A 103 1.02 10.51 17.21
N LEU A 104 1.82 9.63 17.82
CA LEU A 104 2.00 8.26 17.33
C LEU A 104 0.67 7.49 17.29
N ILE A 105 -0.11 7.51 18.37
CA ILE A 105 -1.43 6.86 18.44
C ILE A 105 -2.37 7.41 17.37
N TYR A 106 -2.40 8.73 17.19
CA TYR A 106 -3.25 9.37 16.19
C TYR A 106 -2.90 8.92 14.76
N LEU A 107 -1.60 8.89 14.43
CA LEU A 107 -1.14 8.39 13.14
C LEU A 107 -1.46 6.89 12.97
N LEU A 108 -1.31 6.10 14.03
CA LEU A 108 -1.66 4.67 14.02
C LEU A 108 -3.16 4.43 13.83
N MET A 109 -4.05 5.32 14.30
CA MET A 109 -5.49 5.19 14.07
C MET A 109 -5.87 5.22 12.58
N GLY A 110 -5.19 6.04 11.77
CA GLY A 110 -5.42 6.07 10.32
C GLY A 110 -5.08 4.72 9.67
N TRP A 111 -3.93 4.16 10.05
CA TRP A 111 -3.51 2.83 9.59
C TRP A 111 -4.37 1.70 10.14
N LEU A 112 -4.93 1.85 11.35
CA LEU A 112 -5.86 0.89 11.93
C LEU A 112 -7.16 0.81 11.12
N ARG A 113 -7.70 1.94 10.66
CA ARG A 113 -8.86 1.96 9.75
C ARG A 113 -8.56 1.33 8.40
N ALA A 114 -7.39 1.62 7.83
CA ALA A 114 -6.95 0.98 6.59
C ALA A 114 -6.85 -0.55 6.75
N TYR A 115 -6.32 -1.00 7.89
CA TYR A 115 -6.27 -2.41 8.25
C TYR A 115 -7.66 -3.01 8.48
N GLU A 116 -8.56 -2.31 9.17
CA GLU A 116 -9.94 -2.74 9.40
C GLU A 116 -10.69 -2.97 8.08
N SER A 117 -10.60 -2.03 7.13
CA SER A 117 -11.18 -2.16 5.79
C SER A 117 -10.58 -3.36 5.04
N ALA A 118 -9.26 -3.51 5.05
CA ALA A 118 -8.59 -4.65 4.40
C ALA A 118 -9.06 -5.99 4.98
N VAL A 119 -9.11 -6.10 6.30
CA VAL A 119 -9.53 -7.33 7.00
C VAL A 119 -11.02 -7.60 6.75
N SER A 120 -11.89 -6.59 6.76
CA SER A 120 -13.31 -6.75 6.43
C SER A 120 -13.50 -7.39 5.04
N PHE A 121 -12.76 -6.90 4.04
CA PHE A 121 -12.73 -7.49 2.70
C PHE A 121 -12.21 -8.94 2.71
N HIS A 122 -11.14 -9.21 3.45
CA HIS A 122 -10.59 -10.56 3.62
C HIS A 122 -11.57 -11.56 4.21
N PHE A 123 -12.22 -11.21 5.32
CA PHE A 123 -13.18 -12.09 5.99
C PHE A 123 -14.42 -12.34 5.13
N SER A 124 -14.84 -11.36 4.34
CA SER A 124 -15.93 -11.53 3.37
C SER A 124 -15.55 -12.57 2.31
N ASN A 125 -14.33 -12.52 1.78
CA ASN A 125 -13.82 -13.53 0.84
C ASN A 125 -13.66 -14.91 1.50
N TYR A 126 -13.16 -15.00 2.74
CA TYR A 126 -13.05 -16.27 3.47
C TYR A 126 -14.41 -16.90 3.72
N PHE A 127 -15.41 -16.11 4.07
CA PHE A 127 -16.78 -16.59 4.26
C PHE A 127 -17.31 -17.27 2.99
N VAL A 128 -17.18 -16.60 1.83
CA VAL A 128 -17.59 -17.17 0.53
C VAL A 128 -16.75 -18.41 0.19
N GLY A 129 -15.44 -18.38 0.43
CA GLY A 129 -14.55 -19.51 0.21
C GLY A 129 -14.94 -20.74 1.01
N PHE A 130 -15.12 -20.62 2.33
CA PHE A 130 -15.53 -21.73 3.18
C PHE A 130 -16.96 -22.22 2.89
N LEU A 131 -17.87 -21.33 2.52
CA LEU A 131 -19.20 -21.73 2.07
C LEU A 131 -19.14 -22.55 0.78
N SER A 132 -18.26 -22.17 -0.16
CA SER A 132 -18.05 -22.92 -1.40
C SER A 132 -17.39 -24.29 -1.15
N GLU A 133 -16.43 -24.38 -0.23
CA GLU A 133 -15.85 -25.65 0.22
C GLU A 133 -16.93 -26.56 0.80
N ALA A 134 -17.69 -26.05 1.77
CA ALA A 134 -18.74 -26.81 2.45
C ALA A 134 -19.81 -27.32 1.48
N THR A 135 -20.29 -26.46 0.58
CA THR A 135 -21.32 -26.83 -0.40
C THR A 135 -20.81 -27.84 -1.43
N ALA A 136 -19.57 -27.69 -1.92
CA ALA A 136 -18.96 -28.66 -2.83
C ALA A 136 -18.73 -30.02 -2.16
N THR A 137 -18.23 -30.04 -0.92
CA THR A 137 -18.05 -31.27 -0.14
C THR A 137 -19.39 -31.95 0.15
N LEU A 138 -20.44 -31.20 0.52
CA LEU A 138 -21.79 -31.74 0.71
C LEU A 138 -22.40 -32.28 -0.59
N ALA A 139 -22.05 -31.70 -1.74
CA ALA A 139 -22.44 -32.20 -3.06
C ALA A 139 -21.66 -33.44 -3.51
N GLY A 140 -20.71 -33.92 -2.69
CA GLY A 140 -19.89 -35.09 -3.00
C GLY A 140 -18.68 -34.79 -3.90
N ALA A 141 -18.24 -33.53 -4.00
CA ALA A 141 -17.07 -33.12 -4.77
C ALA A 141 -15.91 -32.71 -3.86
N GLY A 142 -14.69 -32.67 -4.41
CA GLY A 142 -13.53 -32.17 -3.68
C GLY A 142 -12.86 -33.21 -2.77
N PHE A 143 -12.88 -34.47 -3.20
CA PHE A 143 -12.09 -35.55 -2.62
C PHE A 143 -11.06 -36.05 -3.63
N THR A 144 -9.90 -36.49 -3.12
CA THR A 144 -8.90 -37.24 -3.88
C THR A 144 -8.91 -38.68 -3.40
N GLU A 145 -9.00 -39.62 -4.34
CA GLU A 145 -9.00 -41.06 -4.05
C GLU A 145 -7.72 -41.69 -4.63
N GLU A 146 -6.82 -42.15 -3.76
CA GLU A 146 -5.61 -42.87 -4.16
C GLU A 146 -5.48 -44.17 -3.36
N LYS A 147 -5.53 -45.33 -4.04
CA LYS A 147 -5.32 -46.67 -3.45
C LYS A 147 -6.15 -46.94 -2.18
N ASP A 148 -7.47 -46.78 -2.27
CA ASP A 148 -8.44 -46.93 -1.16
C ASP A 148 -8.31 -45.91 -0.01
N HIS A 149 -7.44 -44.90 -0.15
CA HIS A 149 -7.41 -43.75 0.75
C HIS A 149 -8.18 -42.60 0.13
N LEU A 150 -9.33 -42.28 0.74
CA LEU A 150 -10.15 -41.12 0.41
C LEU A 150 -9.78 -39.95 1.32
N GLU A 151 -9.22 -38.90 0.73
CA GLU A 151 -8.88 -37.66 1.43
C GLU A 151 -9.75 -36.52 0.92
N TRP A 152 -10.47 -35.85 1.83
CA TRP A 152 -11.21 -34.63 1.52
C TRP A 152 -10.26 -33.43 1.56
N ASP A 153 -9.70 -33.08 0.41
CA ASP A 153 -8.60 -32.12 0.28
C ASP A 153 -8.98 -30.82 -0.44
N LEU A 154 -10.28 -30.56 -0.62
CA LEU A 154 -10.76 -29.29 -1.16
C LEU A 154 -10.43 -28.14 -0.19
N THR A 155 -9.54 -27.25 -0.61
CA THR A 155 -9.22 -26.01 0.10
C THR A 155 -9.18 -24.85 -0.89
N VAL A 156 -10.02 -23.85 -0.65
CA VAL A 156 -10.17 -22.62 -1.43
C VAL A 156 -9.27 -21.52 -0.90
N SER A 157 -9.11 -21.39 0.42
CA SER A 157 -8.23 -20.37 1.01
C SER A 157 -7.50 -20.84 2.26
N LYS A 158 -6.36 -20.21 2.60
CA LYS A 158 -5.63 -20.43 3.85
C LYS A 158 -5.49 -19.12 4.63
N PRO A 159 -6.49 -18.73 5.44
CA PRO A 159 -6.55 -17.41 6.08
C PRO A 159 -5.32 -17.09 6.95
N LEU A 160 -4.82 -18.07 7.71
CA LEU A 160 -3.66 -17.86 8.59
C LEU A 160 -2.41 -17.42 7.83
N ASN A 161 -2.22 -17.93 6.60
CA ASN A 161 -1.09 -17.58 5.75
C ASN A 161 -1.25 -16.20 5.08
N VAL A 162 -2.47 -15.66 5.05
CA VAL A 162 -2.78 -14.34 4.51
C VAL A 162 -2.69 -13.28 5.60
N GLU A 163 -3.26 -13.54 6.79
CA GLU A 163 -3.29 -12.59 7.91
C GLU A 163 -1.98 -12.53 8.70
N LEU A 164 -1.26 -13.67 8.80
CA LEU A 164 0.06 -13.74 9.41
C LEU A 164 1.10 -14.22 8.40
N PRO A 165 1.31 -13.48 7.30
CA PRO A 165 2.12 -13.95 6.20
C PRO A 165 3.59 -13.90 6.57
N ARG A 166 4.33 -14.91 6.13
CA ARG A 166 5.78 -14.81 6.09
C ARG A 166 6.21 -13.81 5.04
N SER A 167 5.54 -13.74 3.89
CA SER A 167 5.91 -12.97 2.69
C SER A 167 4.71 -12.64 1.79
N MET A 168 4.82 -11.61 0.93
CA MET A 168 3.75 -11.32 -0.04
C MET A 168 3.52 -12.45 -1.06
N VAL A 169 4.54 -13.24 -1.40
CA VAL A 169 4.37 -14.44 -2.24
C VAL A 169 3.45 -15.48 -1.57
N GLU A 170 3.53 -15.60 -0.25
CA GLU A 170 2.69 -16.54 0.51
C GLU A 170 1.23 -16.08 0.55
N VAL A 171 1.01 -14.78 0.74
CA VAL A 171 -0.33 -14.15 0.67
C VAL A 171 -1.02 -14.48 -0.64
N VAL A 172 -0.39 -14.13 -1.76
CA VAL A 172 -1.02 -14.19 -3.09
C VAL A 172 -1.25 -15.62 -3.58
N THR A 173 -0.52 -16.59 -3.01
CA THR A 173 -0.72 -18.02 -3.32
C THR A 173 -1.62 -18.75 -2.31
N SER A 174 -2.02 -18.08 -1.22
CA SER A 174 -2.89 -18.63 -0.16
C SER A 174 -4.28 -18.01 -0.12
N TRP A 175 -4.49 -16.88 -0.81
CA TRP A 175 -5.74 -16.12 -0.85
C TRP A 175 -6.89 -16.87 -1.53
N ASN A 176 -6.68 -17.31 -2.77
CA ASN A 176 -7.62 -18.07 -3.57
C ASN A 176 -6.83 -19.15 -4.30
N LEU A 177 -6.76 -20.33 -3.70
CA LEU A 177 -5.95 -21.45 -4.16
C LEU A 177 -6.34 -21.90 -5.58
N PRO A 178 -7.62 -22.16 -5.92
CA PRO A 178 -8.01 -22.56 -7.27
C PRO A 178 -7.55 -21.56 -8.34
N MET A 179 -7.82 -20.26 -8.12
CA MET A 179 -7.40 -19.22 -9.07
C MET A 179 -5.88 -19.10 -9.14
N SER A 180 -5.18 -19.18 -8.00
CA SER A 180 -3.72 -19.13 -7.94
C SER A 180 -3.08 -20.29 -8.70
N TYR A 181 -3.62 -21.51 -8.55
CA TYR A 181 -3.16 -22.68 -9.29
C TYR A 181 -3.40 -22.54 -10.78
N TRP A 182 -4.58 -22.06 -11.18
CA TRP A 182 -4.91 -21.81 -12.58
C TRP A 182 -3.97 -20.78 -13.21
N LEU A 183 -3.83 -19.60 -12.59
CA LEU A 183 -2.94 -18.54 -13.05
C LEU A 183 -1.48 -19.02 -13.13
N ASN A 184 -1.03 -19.79 -12.15
CA ASN A 184 0.34 -20.33 -12.15
C ASN A 184 0.56 -21.32 -13.31
N ASN A 185 -0.37 -22.26 -13.51
CA ASN A 185 -0.22 -23.33 -14.50
C ASN A 185 -0.42 -22.84 -15.93
N TYR A 186 -1.40 -21.98 -16.17
CA TYR A 186 -1.81 -21.58 -17.52
C TYR A 186 -1.25 -20.22 -17.96
N VAL A 187 -0.88 -19.34 -17.04
CA VAL A 187 -0.37 -18.00 -17.39
C VAL A 187 1.09 -17.86 -17.00
N PHE A 188 1.43 -18.02 -15.73
CA PHE A 188 2.78 -17.76 -15.22
C PHE A 188 3.84 -18.67 -15.86
N LYS A 189 3.66 -20.00 -15.79
CA LYS A 189 4.60 -20.96 -16.38
C LYS A 189 4.78 -20.75 -17.88
N ASN A 190 3.68 -20.44 -18.57
CA ASN A 190 3.71 -20.14 -20.00
C ASN A 190 4.45 -18.83 -20.27
N ALA A 191 4.36 -17.80 -19.43
CA ALA A 191 5.05 -16.53 -19.59
C ALA A 191 6.51 -16.52 -19.09
N LEU A 192 6.98 -17.58 -18.42
CA LEU A 192 8.35 -17.66 -17.88
C LEU A 192 9.44 -17.53 -18.95
N HIS A 193 9.15 -17.87 -20.21
CA HIS A 193 10.10 -17.68 -21.32
C HIS A 193 10.46 -16.20 -21.55
N LEU A 194 9.63 -15.25 -21.10
CA LEU A 194 9.88 -13.81 -21.17
C LEU A 194 10.68 -13.27 -19.97
N GLY A 195 11.07 -14.14 -19.03
CA GLY A 195 11.73 -13.79 -17.78
C GLY A 195 10.76 -13.65 -16.59
N THR A 196 11.30 -13.77 -15.37
CA THR A 196 10.48 -13.83 -14.14
C THR A 196 9.65 -12.56 -13.90
N PHE A 197 10.23 -11.37 -14.13
CA PHE A 197 9.50 -10.11 -13.96
C PHE A 197 8.32 -10.00 -14.94
N SER A 198 8.57 -10.24 -16.22
CA SER A 198 7.54 -10.25 -17.26
C SER A 198 6.46 -11.28 -16.98
N ALA A 199 6.84 -12.48 -16.51
CA ALA A 199 5.89 -13.52 -16.14
C ALA A 199 4.97 -13.08 -14.99
N VAL A 200 5.51 -12.50 -13.92
CA VAL A 200 4.71 -11.94 -12.82
C VAL A 200 3.76 -10.85 -13.35
N LEU A 201 4.27 -9.90 -14.13
CA LEU A 201 3.46 -8.81 -14.66
C LEU A 201 2.31 -9.33 -15.55
N VAL A 202 2.58 -10.27 -16.45
CA VAL A 202 1.57 -10.89 -17.31
C VAL A 202 0.53 -11.66 -16.49
N THR A 203 0.95 -12.39 -15.45
CA THR A 203 0.01 -13.10 -14.57
C THR A 203 -0.94 -12.16 -13.84
N TYR A 204 -0.43 -11.07 -13.26
CA TYR A 204 -1.29 -10.09 -12.58
C TYR A 204 -2.12 -9.25 -13.55
N ALA A 205 -1.61 -8.96 -14.75
CA ALA A 205 -2.41 -8.34 -15.80
C ALA A 205 -3.58 -9.26 -16.20
N ALA A 206 -3.34 -10.55 -16.43
CA ALA A 206 -4.40 -11.52 -16.71
C ALA A 206 -5.41 -11.62 -15.55
N SER A 207 -4.94 -11.61 -14.31
CA SER A 207 -5.84 -11.57 -13.13
C SER A 207 -6.69 -10.30 -13.11
N ALA A 208 -6.11 -9.12 -13.37
CA ALA A 208 -6.84 -7.86 -13.43
C ALA A 208 -7.89 -7.85 -14.55
N LEU A 209 -7.59 -8.47 -15.69
CA LEU A 209 -8.54 -8.64 -16.80
C LEU A 209 -9.74 -9.49 -16.38
N LEU A 210 -9.52 -10.58 -15.63
CA LEU A 210 -10.59 -11.45 -15.12
C LEU A 210 -11.49 -10.74 -14.10
N HIS A 211 -10.99 -9.71 -13.43
CA HIS A 211 -11.75 -8.85 -12.53
C HIS A 211 -12.54 -7.72 -13.22
N GLY A 212 -12.64 -7.74 -14.56
CA GLY A 212 -13.56 -6.88 -15.31
C GLY A 212 -13.05 -5.47 -15.63
N PHE A 213 -11.73 -5.26 -15.70
CA PHE A 213 -11.10 -3.95 -16.01
C PHE A 213 -11.45 -2.81 -15.04
N SER A 214 -11.93 -3.12 -13.84
CA SER A 214 -12.12 -2.11 -12.80
C SER A 214 -10.77 -1.50 -12.43
N PHE A 215 -10.68 -0.16 -12.49
CA PHE A 215 -9.42 0.55 -12.26
C PHE A 215 -8.86 0.29 -10.86
N HIS A 216 -9.73 0.20 -9.85
CA HIS A 216 -9.37 -0.10 -8.46
C HIS A 216 -8.63 -1.43 -8.33
N LEU A 217 -9.25 -2.53 -8.78
CA LEU A 217 -8.66 -3.86 -8.66
C LEU A 217 -7.43 -3.99 -9.55
N ALA A 218 -7.43 -3.39 -10.74
CA ALA A 218 -6.26 -3.37 -11.61
C ALA A 218 -5.07 -2.66 -10.94
N ALA A 219 -5.28 -1.50 -10.33
CA ALA A 219 -4.25 -0.75 -9.62
C ALA A 219 -3.70 -1.54 -8.41
N VAL A 220 -4.58 -2.17 -7.63
CA VAL A 220 -4.22 -3.03 -6.51
C VAL A 220 -3.38 -4.22 -6.98
N LEU A 221 -3.86 -4.98 -7.97
CA LEU A 221 -3.21 -6.20 -8.45
C LEU A 221 -1.85 -5.91 -9.12
N LEU A 222 -1.74 -4.84 -9.90
CA LEU A 222 -0.47 -4.44 -10.50
C LEU A 222 0.53 -3.94 -9.45
N SER A 223 0.06 -3.22 -8.42
CA SER A 223 0.92 -2.82 -7.29
C SER A 223 1.39 -4.05 -6.50
N LEU A 224 0.48 -4.99 -6.24
CA LEU A 224 0.75 -6.26 -5.59
C LEU A 224 1.78 -7.09 -6.35
N ALA A 225 1.72 -7.09 -7.70
CA ALA A 225 2.70 -7.72 -8.56
C ALA A 225 4.12 -7.17 -8.32
N PHE A 226 4.24 -5.85 -8.29
CA PHE A 226 5.53 -5.17 -8.10
C PHE A 226 6.09 -5.38 -6.69
N ILE A 227 5.24 -5.22 -5.66
CA ILE A 227 5.60 -5.47 -4.26
C ILE A 227 6.10 -6.91 -4.09
N THR A 228 5.33 -7.88 -4.60
CA THR A 228 5.68 -9.30 -4.53
C THR A 228 7.01 -9.60 -5.20
N TYR A 229 7.24 -9.03 -6.39
CA TYR A 229 8.50 -9.21 -7.12
C TYR A 229 9.70 -8.62 -6.38
N VAL A 230 9.60 -7.35 -5.93
CA VAL A 230 10.69 -6.65 -5.23
C VAL A 230 11.07 -7.36 -3.94
N GLU A 231 10.07 -7.75 -3.14
CA GLU A 231 10.31 -8.50 -1.90
C GLU A 231 10.98 -9.85 -2.19
N HIS A 232 10.51 -10.57 -3.22
CA HIS A 232 11.06 -11.86 -3.60
C HIS A 232 12.55 -11.77 -3.99
N VAL A 233 12.92 -10.83 -4.87
CA VAL A 233 14.31 -10.68 -5.31
C VAL A 233 15.22 -10.17 -4.19
N LEU A 234 14.72 -9.28 -3.34
CA LEU A 234 15.45 -8.78 -2.17
C LEU A 234 15.75 -9.89 -1.18
N ARG A 235 14.74 -10.68 -0.79
CA ARG A 235 14.94 -11.83 0.10
C ARG A 235 15.88 -12.87 -0.47
N LYS A 236 15.78 -13.17 -1.77
CA LYS A 236 16.68 -14.12 -2.44
C LYS A 236 18.14 -13.63 -2.43
N ARG A 237 18.36 -12.32 -2.53
CA ARG A 237 19.69 -11.71 -2.42
C ARG A 237 20.22 -11.77 -0.99
N LEU A 238 19.39 -11.40 0.00
CA LEU A 238 19.73 -11.45 1.43
C LEU A 238 20.02 -12.87 1.91
N ALA A 239 19.22 -13.85 1.49
CA ALA A 239 19.44 -15.27 1.82
C ALA A 239 20.82 -15.75 1.35
N ARG A 240 21.29 -15.29 0.19
CA ARG A 240 22.63 -15.61 -0.32
C ARG A 240 23.75 -14.89 0.43
N ILE A 241 23.60 -13.59 0.72
CA ILE A 241 24.64 -12.79 1.41
C ILE A 241 24.83 -13.29 2.85
N LEU A 242 23.72 -13.54 3.56
CA LEU A 242 23.73 -13.92 4.97
C LEU A 242 23.80 -15.44 5.19
N SER A 243 23.74 -16.24 4.11
CA SER A 243 23.55 -17.69 4.15
C SER A 243 22.44 -18.09 5.15
N ALA A 244 21.25 -17.50 4.98
CA ALA A 244 20.18 -17.52 5.98
C ALA A 244 18.81 -17.92 5.40
N CYS A 245 17.99 -18.59 6.22
CA CYS A 245 16.63 -19.03 5.85
C CYS A 245 15.60 -17.88 5.83
N VAL A 246 15.78 -16.94 4.90
CA VAL A 246 14.93 -15.73 4.75
C VAL A 246 14.20 -15.65 3.40
N LEU A 247 14.21 -16.74 2.63
CA LEU A 247 13.43 -16.87 1.39
C LEU A 247 11.93 -16.65 1.64
N SER A 248 11.21 -16.21 0.59
CA SER A 248 9.77 -15.93 0.64
C SER A 248 8.97 -17.15 1.13
N LYS A 249 9.22 -18.32 0.55
CA LYS A 249 8.71 -19.60 1.07
C LYS A 249 9.67 -20.18 2.10
N ARG A 250 9.14 -21.00 3.01
CA ARG A 250 9.95 -21.75 3.98
C ARG A 250 10.98 -22.61 3.23
N CYS A 251 12.21 -22.60 3.71
CA CYS A 251 13.28 -23.41 3.12
C CYS A 251 12.98 -24.90 3.34
N PRO A 252 13.36 -25.78 2.39
CA PRO A 252 13.29 -27.22 2.60
C PRO A 252 14.21 -27.66 3.76
N PRO A 253 13.94 -28.83 4.37
CA PRO A 253 14.74 -29.34 5.50
C PRO A 253 16.24 -29.48 5.16
N ASP A 254 16.56 -29.82 3.90
CA ASP A 254 17.92 -30.02 3.40
C ASP A 254 18.57 -28.74 2.81
N CYS A 255 18.17 -27.55 3.26
CA CYS A 255 18.72 -26.32 2.71
C CYS A 255 20.20 -26.10 3.05
N SER A 256 20.96 -25.52 2.12
CA SER A 256 22.39 -25.25 2.25
C SER A 256 22.74 -23.99 3.08
N HIS A 257 21.75 -23.31 3.64
CA HIS A 257 21.96 -22.13 4.47
C HIS A 257 22.56 -22.50 5.84
N GLN A 258 23.60 -21.77 6.26
CA GLN A 258 24.24 -21.94 7.57
C GLN A 258 23.33 -21.46 8.72
N HIS A 259 22.68 -20.31 8.54
CA HIS A 259 21.82 -19.70 9.56
C HIS A 259 20.36 -20.10 9.35
N ARG A 260 19.94 -21.19 10.01
CA ARG A 260 18.58 -21.73 9.86
C ARG A 260 17.56 -21.16 10.85
N LEU A 261 17.92 -21.10 12.14
CA LEU A 261 17.00 -20.81 13.25
C LEU A 261 17.45 -19.66 14.16
N GLY A 262 18.52 -18.94 13.79
CA GLY A 262 19.07 -17.85 14.59
C GLY A 262 18.06 -16.71 14.84
N LEU A 263 18.22 -15.99 15.95
CA LEU A 263 17.36 -14.86 16.32
C LEU A 263 17.29 -13.81 15.19
N GLY A 264 18.41 -13.53 14.52
CA GLY A 264 18.45 -12.61 13.37
C GLY A 264 17.60 -13.09 12.17
N VAL A 265 17.52 -14.38 11.93
CA VAL A 265 16.68 -14.97 10.86
C VAL A 265 15.20 -14.84 11.20
N ARG A 266 14.84 -15.07 12.47
CA ARG A 266 13.47 -14.88 12.96
C ARG A 266 13.07 -13.42 12.88
N ALA A 267 13.93 -12.52 13.38
CA ALA A 267 13.70 -11.07 13.34
C ALA A 267 13.53 -10.56 11.90
N LEU A 268 14.37 -11.00 10.97
CA LEU A 268 14.27 -10.58 9.57
C LEU A 268 13.00 -11.10 8.90
N ASN A 269 12.59 -12.35 9.17
CA ASN A 269 11.32 -12.87 8.66
C ASN A 269 10.11 -12.17 9.28
N LEU A 270 10.14 -11.86 10.58
CA LEU A 270 9.10 -11.07 11.25
C LEU A 270 9.00 -9.66 10.66
N PHE A 271 10.14 -9.02 10.40
CA PHE A 271 10.19 -7.71 9.76
C PHE A 271 9.50 -7.73 8.40
N PHE A 272 9.85 -8.68 7.53
CA PHE A 272 9.19 -8.75 6.23
C PHE A 272 7.72 -9.20 6.31
N GLY A 273 7.34 -10.01 7.31
CA GLY A 273 5.93 -10.35 7.56
C GLY A 273 5.13 -9.13 7.98
N ALA A 274 5.66 -8.30 8.88
CA ALA A 274 5.07 -7.01 9.25
C ALA A 274 4.98 -6.06 8.05
N LEU A 275 5.99 -6.06 7.18
CA LEU A 275 5.97 -5.30 5.93
C LEU A 275 4.87 -5.79 4.97
N ALA A 276 4.64 -7.09 4.89
CA ALA A 276 3.56 -7.67 4.10
C ALA A 276 2.18 -7.25 4.63
N ILE A 277 1.96 -7.29 5.95
CA ILE A 277 0.72 -6.80 6.58
C ILE A 277 0.52 -5.31 6.30
N PHE A 278 1.57 -4.50 6.40
CA PHE A 278 1.55 -3.08 6.06
C PHE A 278 1.14 -2.84 4.59
N HIS A 279 1.72 -3.60 3.65
CA HIS A 279 1.34 -3.52 2.24
C HIS A 279 -0.12 -3.95 2.02
N LEU A 280 -0.60 -4.98 2.71
CA LEU A 280 -1.98 -5.43 2.63
C LEU A 280 -2.97 -4.40 3.18
N ALA A 281 -2.69 -3.79 4.34
CA ALA A 281 -3.52 -2.72 4.89
C ALA A 281 -3.62 -1.53 3.92
N TYR A 282 -2.50 -1.15 3.30
CA TYR A 282 -2.47 -0.09 2.30
C TYR A 282 -3.26 -0.41 1.03
N LEU A 283 -3.11 -1.62 0.49
CA LEU A 283 -3.81 -2.03 -0.73
C LEU A 283 -5.30 -2.26 -0.46
N GLY A 284 -5.62 -2.81 0.71
CA GLY A 284 -6.98 -3.14 1.14
C GLY A 284 -7.82 -1.93 1.53
N SER A 285 -7.20 -0.79 1.87
CA SER A 285 -7.91 0.45 2.23
C SER A 285 -8.75 1.05 1.09
N LEU A 286 -8.65 0.52 -0.12
CA LEU A 286 -9.47 0.90 -1.26
C LEU A 286 -10.86 0.25 -1.24
N PHE A 287 -11.03 -0.85 -0.50
CA PHE A 287 -12.28 -1.63 -0.41
C PHE A 287 -13.08 -1.24 0.84
N ASP A 288 -13.20 0.06 1.08
CA ASP A 288 -13.95 0.61 2.21
C ASP A 288 -15.46 0.45 1.94
N VAL A 289 -16.12 -0.43 2.71
CA VAL A 289 -17.52 -0.89 2.51
C VAL A 289 -18.52 0.28 2.54
N ASP A 290 -18.16 1.40 3.16
CA ASP A 290 -19.02 2.57 3.31
C ASP A 290 -19.20 3.41 2.03
N VAL A 291 -18.47 3.14 0.93
CA VAL A 291 -18.43 4.03 -0.26
C VAL A 291 -18.89 3.37 -1.57
N ASP A 292 -19.07 2.04 -1.60
CA ASP A 292 -19.22 1.26 -2.83
C ASP A 292 -20.57 1.43 -3.56
N ASP A 293 -21.66 1.84 -2.90
CA ASP A 293 -22.97 1.90 -3.58
C ASP A 293 -23.21 3.16 -4.45
N THR A 294 -22.36 4.19 -4.37
CA THR A 294 -22.61 5.46 -5.10
C THR A 294 -21.51 5.90 -6.07
N THR A 295 -20.29 5.35 -5.96
CA THR A 295 -19.13 5.85 -6.71
C THR A 295 -18.75 5.01 -7.94
N GLU A 296 -19.09 3.71 -7.97
CA GLU A 296 -18.81 2.84 -9.12
C GLU A 296 -19.66 3.17 -10.36
N GLU A 297 -20.90 3.65 -10.20
CA GLU A 297 -21.79 3.97 -11.33
C GLU A 297 -21.36 5.21 -12.15
N GLN A 298 -20.47 6.07 -11.63
CA GLN A 298 -20.17 7.38 -12.24
C GLN A 298 -18.78 7.52 -12.86
N GLY A 299 -17.97 6.45 -12.93
CA GLY A 299 -16.64 6.50 -13.58
C GLY A 299 -15.58 7.34 -12.84
N TYR A 300 -15.84 7.72 -11.59
CA TYR A 300 -14.91 8.47 -10.72
C TYR A 300 -13.83 7.58 -10.04
N GLY A 301 -13.80 6.29 -10.34
CA GLY A 301 -12.96 5.32 -9.63
C GLY A 301 -11.44 5.61 -9.64
N MET A 302 -10.92 6.16 -10.74
CA MET A 302 -9.49 6.54 -10.79
C MET A 302 -9.16 7.68 -9.82
N ALA A 303 -9.98 8.73 -9.78
CA ALA A 303 -9.77 9.86 -8.90
C ALA A 303 -9.87 9.43 -7.43
N TYR A 304 -10.82 8.55 -7.09
CA TYR A 304 -10.96 7.99 -5.75
C TYR A 304 -9.73 7.16 -5.33
N THR A 305 -9.24 6.28 -6.20
CA THR A 305 -8.03 5.47 -5.94
C THR A 305 -6.82 6.34 -5.64
N VAL A 306 -6.58 7.32 -6.50
CA VAL A 306 -5.46 8.27 -6.39
C VAL A 306 -5.60 9.11 -5.13
N HIS A 307 -6.81 9.55 -4.80
CA HIS A 307 -7.08 10.31 -3.59
C HIS A 307 -6.78 9.49 -2.34
N LYS A 308 -7.36 8.28 -2.19
CA LYS A 308 -7.12 7.41 -1.03
C LYS A 308 -5.64 7.06 -0.84
N TRP A 309 -4.92 6.76 -1.91
CA TRP A 309 -3.47 6.52 -1.81
C TRP A 309 -2.66 7.79 -1.51
N SER A 310 -3.12 8.96 -1.94
CA SER A 310 -2.52 10.23 -1.55
C SER A 310 -2.69 10.53 -0.06
N GLU A 311 -3.81 10.11 0.57
CA GLU A 311 -4.03 10.22 2.02
C GLU A 311 -2.99 9.41 2.80
N LEU A 312 -2.68 8.22 2.31
CA LEU A 312 -1.64 7.35 2.84
C LEU A 312 -0.24 7.73 2.33
N SER A 313 -0.10 8.91 1.71
CA SER A 313 1.16 9.46 1.20
C SER A 313 1.94 8.53 0.27
N TRP A 314 1.25 7.64 -0.44
CA TRP A 314 1.86 6.61 -1.28
C TRP A 314 2.89 5.73 -0.55
N ALA A 315 2.75 5.59 0.78
CA ALA A 315 3.80 5.07 1.65
C ALA A 315 4.26 3.65 1.25
N SER A 316 3.32 2.76 0.90
CA SER A 316 3.62 1.40 0.43
C SER A 316 4.45 1.38 -0.84
N HIS A 317 4.11 2.23 -1.82
CA HIS A 317 4.88 2.35 -3.07
C HIS A 317 6.28 2.92 -2.82
N TRP A 318 6.41 3.92 -1.94
CA TRP A 318 7.73 4.46 -1.55
C TRP A 318 8.60 3.45 -0.81
N VAL A 319 8.03 2.69 0.12
CA VAL A 319 8.76 1.64 0.84
C VAL A 319 9.23 0.56 -0.15
N THR A 320 8.37 0.17 -1.09
CA THR A 320 8.72 -0.80 -2.14
C THR A 320 9.84 -0.27 -3.04
N PHE A 321 9.78 0.99 -3.42
CA PHE A 321 10.84 1.64 -4.19
C PHE A 321 12.16 1.69 -3.41
N GLY A 322 12.11 2.02 -2.11
CA GLY A 322 13.26 1.97 -1.21
C GLY A 322 13.86 0.57 -1.10
N CYS A 323 13.02 -0.47 -0.95
CA CYS A 323 13.46 -1.87 -0.96
C CYS A 323 14.12 -2.25 -2.29
N TRP A 324 13.61 -1.76 -3.41
CA TRP A 324 14.19 -2.00 -4.74
C TRP A 324 15.55 -1.31 -4.90
N ILE A 325 15.69 -0.05 -4.47
CA ILE A 325 16.99 0.65 -4.44
C ILE A 325 17.97 -0.12 -3.55
N PHE A 326 17.55 -0.50 -2.34
CA PHE A 326 18.40 -1.26 -1.42
C PHE A 326 18.86 -2.57 -2.05
N TYR A 327 17.95 -3.31 -2.70
CA TYR A 327 18.28 -4.51 -3.46
C TYR A 327 19.34 -4.25 -4.55
N ARG A 328 19.28 -3.12 -5.24
CA ARG A 328 20.28 -2.72 -6.25
C ARG A 328 21.63 -2.35 -5.63
N LEU A 329 21.66 -1.76 -4.44
CA LEU A 329 22.89 -1.32 -3.77
C LEU A 329 23.67 -2.47 -3.14
N ILE A 330 22.99 -3.49 -2.62
CA ILE A 330 23.62 -4.71 -2.07
C ILE A 330 24.01 -5.73 -3.16
N GLY A 331 23.88 -5.34 -4.43
CA GLY A 331 23.84 -6.20 -5.61
C GLY A 331 25.18 -6.45 -6.25
#